data_AF-A0AAP2REB7-F1
#
_entry.id   AF-A0AAP2REB7-F1
#
_cell.length_a   1.000
_cell.length_b   1.000
_cell.length_c   1.000
_cell.angle_alpha   90.00
_cell.angle_beta   90.00
_cell.angle_gamma   90.00
#
_symmetry.space_group_name_H-M   'P 1'
#
loop_
_entity.id
_entity.type
_entity.pdbx_description
1 polymer ?
#
loop_
_entity_poly.entity_id
_entity_poly.type
_entity_poly.pdbx_seq_one_letter_code
_entity_poly.pdbx_strand_id
1 'polypeptide(L)'
;MMMKRKSLLAILVTLFFIIFLLVRLDINTIINTVLKMDFKLLLLTIPFIILLYIIKTKKWLILLDSIDIKIGFLEAFKIYLIGTFYGVITPAKVGEFTRSFYLQQKKSQTIPTILVDRITDIVTLLLLSIVLILALFNNNELINLIILMIVLFISAIFIVTNKRIVTMIFKLFKINDDHKENYFVTFNRIIKNKKALYYVLLLTFCYYMVNMFIFWLIIKSLNPALNEMLALSLPIIIIMGNIPITVSGLGIREFVSVLIFSLLNEEPAYGFSASLILYVITCLIPGLGGSVFTIRKRKNENESK
;
A
#
# COMPACT_ATOMS: atom_id res chain seq x y z
N MET A 1 -17.62 -20.35 5.22
CA MET A 1 -17.35 -20.13 6.67
C MET A 1 -15.91 -19.69 6.96
N MET A 2 -14.86 -20.29 6.37
CA MET A 2 -13.45 -19.93 6.64
C MET A 2 -13.06 -18.46 6.33
N MET A 3 -13.56 -17.87 5.23
CA MET A 3 -13.25 -16.46 4.90
C MET A 3 -13.82 -15.47 5.93
N LYS A 4 -15.04 -15.71 6.45
CA LYS A 4 -15.63 -14.87 7.51
C LYS A 4 -14.80 -14.93 8.80
N ARG A 5 -14.28 -16.10 9.18
CA ARG A 5 -13.43 -16.26 10.37
C ARG A 5 -12.07 -15.56 10.24
N LYS A 6 -11.42 -15.64 9.07
CA LYS A 6 -10.15 -14.93 8.81
C LYS A 6 -10.31 -13.41 8.78
N SER A 7 -11.39 -12.90 8.18
CA SER A 7 -11.72 -11.47 8.22
C SER A 7 -12.05 -10.99 9.63
N LEU A 8 -12.78 -11.77 10.43
CA LEU A 8 -13.08 -11.43 11.82
C LEU A 8 -11.80 -11.36 12.68
N LEU A 9 -10.88 -12.32 12.51
CA LEU A 9 -9.59 -12.32 13.21
C LEU A 9 -8.78 -11.06 12.86
N ALA A 10 -8.67 -10.71 11.57
CA ALA A 10 -7.94 -9.50 11.16
C ALA A 10 -8.55 -8.23 11.77
N ILE A 11 -9.88 -8.13 11.85
CA ILE A 11 -10.58 -7.02 12.52
C ILE A 11 -10.25 -6.98 14.01
N LEU A 12 -10.34 -8.11 14.71
CA LEU A 12 -10.03 -8.21 16.14
C LEU A 12 -8.58 -7.81 16.43
N VAL A 13 -7.62 -8.28 15.61
CA VAL A 13 -6.21 -7.91 15.78
C VAL A 13 -5.99 -6.42 15.49
N THR A 14 -6.67 -5.86 14.48
CA THR A 14 -6.62 -4.41 14.21
C THR A 14 -7.14 -3.60 15.40
N LEU A 15 -8.29 -3.99 15.96
CA LEU A 15 -8.88 -3.34 17.13
C LEU A 15 -7.97 -3.48 18.34
N PHE A 16 -7.37 -4.66 18.57
CA PHE A 16 -6.42 -4.87 19.65
C PHE A 16 -5.24 -3.91 19.58
N PHE A 17 -4.55 -3.80 18.44
CA PHE A 17 -3.40 -2.89 18.30
C PHE A 17 -3.81 -1.43 18.48
N ILE A 18 -4.93 -1.00 17.90
CA ILE A 18 -5.40 0.39 18.03
C ILE A 18 -5.78 0.71 19.47
N ILE A 19 -6.56 -0.16 20.14
CA ILE A 19 -6.94 0.04 21.55
C ILE A 19 -5.70 0.01 22.44
N PHE A 20 -4.79 -0.93 22.22
CA PHE A 20 -3.53 -1.01 22.97
C PHE A 20 -2.72 0.29 22.87
N LEU A 21 -2.59 0.86 21.67
CA LEU A 21 -1.90 2.13 21.46
C LEU A 21 -2.63 3.29 22.12
N LEU A 22 -3.96 3.38 21.99
CA LEU A 22 -4.75 4.46 22.60
C LEU A 22 -4.69 4.43 24.13
N VAL A 23 -4.67 3.25 24.74
CA VAL A 23 -4.51 3.08 26.20
C VAL A 23 -3.10 3.47 26.64
N ARG A 24 -2.08 3.24 25.81
CA ARG A 24 -0.67 3.51 26.15
C ARG A 24 -0.23 4.97 25.94
N LEU A 25 -0.83 5.68 24.99
CA LEU A 25 -0.32 6.98 24.50
C LEU A 25 -0.98 8.22 25.13
N ASP A 26 -1.92 8.06 26.06
CA ASP A 26 -2.84 9.09 26.53
C ASP A 26 -3.59 9.78 25.38
N ILE A 27 -4.89 9.49 25.28
CA ILE A 27 -5.74 10.03 24.21
C ILE A 27 -5.78 11.57 24.21
N ASN A 28 -5.61 12.21 25.36
CA ASN A 28 -5.59 13.67 25.45
C ASN A 28 -4.36 14.25 24.75
N THR A 29 -3.21 13.58 24.86
CA THR A 29 -1.96 13.98 24.19
C THR A 29 -2.08 13.87 22.68
N ILE A 30 -2.72 12.79 22.18
CA ILE A 30 -2.99 12.62 20.74
C ILE A 30 -3.92 13.73 20.25
N ILE A 31 -5.03 13.98 20.96
CA ILE A 31 -6.00 15.03 20.60
C ILE A 31 -5.31 16.40 20.58
N ASN A 32 -4.54 16.74 21.62
CA ASN A 32 -3.82 18.01 21.70
C ASN A 32 -2.78 18.16 20.57
N THR A 33 -2.08 17.09 20.23
CA THR A 33 -1.12 17.05 19.11
C THR A 33 -1.81 17.36 17.78
N VAL A 34 -2.98 16.76 17.53
CA VAL A 34 -3.74 17.00 16.29
C VAL A 34 -4.38 18.39 16.27
N LEU A 35 -4.87 18.90 17.41
CA LEU A 35 -5.49 20.22 17.51
C LEU A 35 -4.49 21.37 17.32
N LYS A 36 -3.23 21.19 17.71
CA LYS A 36 -2.16 22.17 17.54
C LYS A 36 -1.48 22.13 16.16
N MET A 37 -1.88 21.18 15.32
CA MET A 37 -1.29 20.99 14.00
C MET A 37 -1.50 22.21 13.09
N ASP A 38 -0.46 22.59 12.35
CA ASP A 38 -0.56 23.62 11.31
C ASP A 38 -1.34 23.09 10.10
N PHE A 39 -2.61 23.49 10.02
CA PHE A 39 -3.51 23.10 8.95
C PHE A 39 -3.04 23.59 7.56
N LYS A 40 -2.29 24.69 7.46
CA LYS A 40 -1.77 25.19 6.17
C LYS A 40 -0.74 24.23 5.59
N LEU A 41 0.18 23.73 6.42
CA LEU A 41 1.15 22.71 6.03
C LEU A 41 0.46 21.40 5.64
N LEU A 42 -0.61 21.02 6.35
CA LEU A 42 -1.40 19.85 5.96
C LEU A 42 -2.09 20.05 4.59
N LEU A 43 -2.68 21.22 4.33
CA LEU A 43 -3.30 21.51 3.03
C LEU A 43 -2.30 21.45 1.87
N LEU A 44 -1.03 21.81 2.12
CA LEU A 44 0.04 21.70 1.13
C LEU A 44 0.27 20.26 0.65
N THR A 45 -0.16 19.23 1.41
CA THR A 45 -0.06 17.82 0.98
C THR A 45 -1.01 17.46 -0.16
N ILE A 46 -2.13 18.18 -0.34
CA ILE A 46 -3.17 17.87 -1.33
C ILE A 46 -2.64 17.74 -2.77
N PRO A 47 -1.89 18.71 -3.34
CA PRO A 47 -1.33 18.57 -4.69
C PRO A 47 -0.42 17.35 -4.82
N PHE A 48 0.34 17.02 -3.79
CA PHE A 48 1.22 15.85 -3.79
C PHE A 48 0.42 14.54 -3.72
N ILE A 49 -0.69 14.50 -2.98
CA ILE A 49 -1.60 13.34 -2.99
C ILE A 49 -2.19 13.13 -4.39
N ILE A 50 -2.63 14.20 -5.07
CA ILE A 50 -3.10 14.11 -6.46
C ILE A 50 -1.98 13.55 -7.35
N LEU A 51 -0.76 14.07 -7.21
CA LEU A 51 0.41 13.57 -7.93
C LEU A 51 0.68 12.08 -7.66
N LEU A 52 0.52 11.60 -6.41
CA LEU A 52 0.67 10.19 -6.08
C LEU A 52 -0.29 9.30 -6.90
N TYR A 53 -1.56 9.70 -7.01
CA TYR A 53 -2.54 8.93 -7.77
C TYR A 53 -2.31 9.00 -9.28
N ILE A 54 -1.78 10.13 -9.78
CA ILE A 54 -1.34 10.23 -11.18
C ILE A 54 -0.19 9.25 -11.44
N ILE A 55 0.84 9.23 -10.59
CA ILE A 55 1.98 8.32 -10.73
C ILE A 55 1.52 6.86 -10.68
N LYS A 56 0.70 6.50 -9.69
CA LYS A 56 0.10 5.16 -9.55
C LYS A 56 -0.67 4.71 -10.79
N THR A 57 -1.47 5.61 -11.36
CA THR A 57 -2.26 5.33 -12.55
C THR A 57 -1.37 5.15 -13.78
N LYS A 58 -0.39 6.04 -14.00
CA LYS A 58 0.59 5.92 -15.09
C LYS A 58 1.39 4.63 -14.99
N LYS A 59 1.84 4.28 -13.78
CA LYS A 59 2.56 3.03 -13.51
C LYS A 59 1.74 1.82 -13.95
N TRP A 60 0.46 1.77 -13.56
CA TRP A 60 -0.40 0.66 -13.93
C TRP A 60 -0.74 0.62 -15.42
N LEU A 61 -0.89 1.77 -16.09
CA LEU A 61 -1.06 1.84 -17.54
C LEU A 61 0.13 1.24 -18.30
N ILE A 62 1.37 1.51 -17.87
CA ILE A 62 2.57 0.92 -18.49
C ILE A 62 2.54 -0.61 -18.38
N LEU A 63 2.09 -1.14 -17.24
CA LEU A 63 1.95 -2.58 -17.04
C LEU A 63 0.86 -3.19 -17.92
N LEU A 64 -0.27 -2.50 -18.12
CA LEU A 64 -1.33 -2.93 -19.03
C LEU A 64 -0.88 -2.88 -20.50
N ASP A 65 -0.19 -1.81 -20.91
CA ASP A 65 0.31 -1.66 -22.29
C ASP A 65 1.37 -2.72 -22.62
N SER A 66 2.16 -3.17 -21.64
CA SER A 66 3.14 -4.26 -21.83
C SER A 66 2.52 -5.60 -22.24
N ILE A 67 1.19 -5.74 -22.08
CA ILE A 67 0.39 -6.92 -22.41
C ILE A 67 -0.71 -6.60 -23.43
N ASP A 68 -0.55 -5.52 -24.19
CA ASP A 68 -1.45 -5.01 -25.24
C ASP A 68 -2.85 -4.59 -24.75
N ILE A 69 -3.03 -4.33 -23.45
CA ILE A 69 -4.30 -3.81 -22.93
C ILE A 69 -4.21 -2.29 -22.89
N LYS A 70 -4.92 -1.62 -23.80
CA LYS A 70 -4.99 -0.15 -23.87
C LYS A 70 -6.30 0.36 -23.30
N ILE A 71 -6.20 1.20 -22.27
CA ILE A 71 -7.33 1.92 -21.67
C ILE A 71 -6.97 3.39 -21.48
N GLY A 72 -7.97 4.27 -21.44
CA GLY A 72 -7.75 5.70 -21.21
C GLY A 72 -7.28 5.99 -19.78
N PHE A 73 -6.51 7.06 -19.58
CA PHE A 73 -6.01 7.45 -18.26
C PHE A 73 -7.12 7.67 -17.23
N LEU A 74 -8.21 8.35 -17.61
CA LEU A 74 -9.33 8.60 -16.71
C LEU A 74 -10.06 7.31 -16.28
N GLU A 75 -10.14 6.32 -17.17
CA GLU A 75 -10.71 5.01 -16.85
C GLU A 75 -9.79 4.27 -15.88
N ALA A 76 -8.49 4.20 -16.19
CA ALA A 76 -7.49 3.58 -15.32
C ALA A 76 -7.47 4.24 -13.93
N PHE A 77 -7.58 5.57 -13.86
CA PHE A 77 -7.62 6.33 -12.61
C PHE A 77 -8.84 5.96 -11.75
N LYS A 78 -10.04 5.90 -12.36
CA LYS A 78 -11.26 5.46 -11.67
C LYS A 78 -11.13 4.03 -11.15
N ILE A 79 -10.61 3.12 -11.98
CA ILE A 79 -10.38 1.73 -11.58
C ILE A 79 -9.36 1.66 -10.43
N TYR A 80 -8.32 2.48 -10.45
CA TYR A 80 -7.33 2.54 -9.37
C TYR A 80 -7.96 2.99 -8.04
N LEU A 81 -8.82 4.02 -8.06
CA LEU A 81 -9.56 4.47 -6.88
C LEU A 81 -10.49 3.38 -6.35
N ILE A 82 -11.21 2.67 -7.21
CA ILE A 82 -12.04 1.51 -6.83
C ILE A 82 -11.18 0.43 -6.17
N GLY A 83 -10.02 0.10 -6.75
CA GLY A 83 -9.06 -0.83 -6.15
C GLY A 83 -8.61 -0.38 -4.76
N THR A 84 -8.33 0.91 -4.62
CA THR A 84 -7.93 1.53 -3.33
C THR A 84 -9.05 1.40 -2.29
N PHE A 85 -10.30 1.65 -2.66
CA PHE A 85 -11.46 1.47 -1.79
C PHE A 85 -11.52 0.05 -1.23
N TYR A 86 -11.49 -0.96 -2.11
CA TYR A 86 -11.50 -2.35 -1.69
C TYR A 86 -10.24 -2.73 -0.90
N GLY A 87 -9.08 -2.14 -1.22
CA GLY A 87 -7.84 -2.30 -0.46
C GLY A 87 -7.95 -1.83 0.99
N VAL A 88 -8.60 -0.69 1.23
CA VAL A 88 -8.81 -0.11 2.56
C VAL A 88 -9.66 -1.02 3.46
N ILE A 89 -10.68 -1.68 2.90
CA ILE A 89 -11.61 -2.52 3.67
C ILE A 89 -11.21 -4.00 3.74
N THR A 90 -10.05 -4.38 3.18
CA THR A 90 -9.60 -5.78 3.14
C THR A 90 -8.28 -5.98 3.89
N PRO A 91 -8.08 -7.16 4.51
CA PRO A 91 -6.78 -7.55 5.04
C PRO A 91 -5.70 -7.50 3.95
N ALA A 92 -4.51 -7.01 4.31
CA ALA A 92 -3.34 -6.93 3.41
C ALA A 92 -3.59 -6.19 2.07
N LYS A 93 -4.62 -5.34 2.01
CA LYS A 93 -5.03 -4.63 0.78
C LYS A 93 -5.27 -5.56 -0.42
N VAL A 94 -5.69 -6.81 -0.18
CA VAL A 94 -6.00 -7.80 -1.25
C VAL A 94 -7.14 -7.30 -2.14
N GLY A 95 -8.01 -6.44 -1.64
CA GLY A 95 -9.06 -5.79 -2.40
C GLY A 95 -8.55 -4.97 -3.59
N GLU A 96 -7.28 -4.57 -3.65
CA GLU A 96 -6.74 -3.91 -4.85
C GLU A 96 -6.72 -4.81 -6.09
N PHE A 97 -6.78 -6.14 -5.92
CA PHE A 97 -6.96 -7.06 -7.05
C PHE A 97 -8.33 -6.93 -7.72
N THR A 98 -9.29 -6.26 -7.08
CA THR A 98 -10.60 -5.95 -7.70
C THR A 98 -10.45 -5.13 -8.96
N ARG A 99 -9.36 -4.36 -9.15
CA ARG A 99 -9.07 -3.64 -10.41
C ARG A 99 -9.24 -4.53 -11.65
N SER A 100 -8.81 -5.80 -11.57
CA SER A 100 -8.94 -6.79 -12.64
C SER A 100 -10.39 -7.09 -13.04
N PHE A 101 -11.35 -6.97 -12.11
CA PHE A 101 -12.78 -7.21 -12.34
C PHE A 101 -13.48 -6.01 -12.98
N TYR A 102 -12.86 -4.83 -12.93
CA TYR A 102 -13.39 -3.62 -13.55
C TYR A 102 -12.88 -3.41 -14.98
N LEU A 103 -11.97 -4.27 -15.46
CA LEU A 103 -11.55 -4.35 -16.86
C LEU A 103 -12.39 -5.39 -17.60
N GLN A 104 -12.76 -5.09 -18.85
CA GLN A 104 -13.41 -6.06 -19.75
C GLN A 104 -12.39 -7.03 -20.35
N GLN A 105 -11.54 -7.62 -19.50
CA GLN A 105 -10.41 -8.46 -19.89
C GLN A 105 -10.34 -9.70 -18.97
N LYS A 106 -9.67 -10.75 -19.44
CA LYS A 106 -9.55 -11.98 -18.65
C LYS A 106 -8.72 -11.71 -17.39
N LYS A 107 -9.26 -12.09 -16.22
CA LYS A 107 -8.61 -11.90 -14.91
C LYS A 107 -7.21 -12.52 -14.83
N SER A 108 -7.02 -13.67 -15.49
CA SER A 108 -5.71 -14.33 -15.58
C SER A 108 -4.64 -13.49 -16.26
N GLN A 109 -5.02 -12.57 -17.16
CA GLN A 109 -4.09 -11.64 -17.83
C GLN A 109 -3.89 -10.36 -17.00
N THR A 110 -4.94 -9.86 -16.34
CA THR A 110 -4.87 -8.58 -15.62
C THR A 110 -4.32 -8.70 -14.19
N ILE A 111 -4.53 -9.82 -13.49
CA ILE A 111 -3.97 -10.08 -12.15
C ILE A 111 -2.42 -9.98 -12.13
N PRO A 112 -1.67 -10.56 -13.08
CA PRO A 112 -0.21 -10.38 -13.17
C PRO A 112 0.23 -8.92 -13.17
N THR A 113 -0.50 -8.01 -13.83
CA THR A 113 -0.15 -6.58 -13.85
C THR A 113 -0.21 -5.96 -12.45
N ILE A 114 -1.24 -6.28 -11.68
CA ILE A 114 -1.41 -5.82 -10.30
C ILE A 114 -0.35 -6.44 -9.40
N LEU A 115 0.04 -7.68 -9.68
CA LEU A 115 1.04 -8.37 -8.88
C LEU A 115 2.44 -7.82 -9.12
N VAL A 116 2.82 -7.55 -10.37
CA VAL A 116 4.10 -6.89 -10.69
C VAL A 116 4.12 -5.48 -10.11
N ASP A 117 3.00 -4.74 -10.17
CA ASP A 117 2.82 -3.45 -9.51
C ASP A 117 3.19 -3.55 -8.01
N ARG A 118 2.65 -4.55 -7.31
CA ARG A 118 2.97 -4.83 -5.89
C ARG A 118 4.40 -5.26 -5.64
N ILE A 119 4.96 -6.12 -6.48
CA ILE A 119 6.35 -6.56 -6.34
C ILE A 119 7.27 -5.34 -6.47
N THR A 120 7.05 -4.47 -7.46
CA THR A 120 7.85 -3.26 -7.62
C THR A 120 7.74 -2.34 -6.40
N ASP A 121 6.54 -2.19 -5.81
CA ASP A 121 6.36 -1.43 -4.56
C ASP A 121 7.19 -2.00 -3.41
N ILE A 122 7.15 -3.33 -3.21
CA ILE A 122 7.88 -3.98 -2.11
C ILE A 122 9.39 -3.92 -2.33
N VAL A 123 9.88 -4.15 -3.56
CA VAL A 123 11.32 -4.01 -3.90
C VAL A 123 11.81 -2.61 -3.54
N THR A 124 11.10 -1.57 -4.00
CA THR A 124 11.52 -0.20 -3.74
C THR A 124 11.47 0.14 -2.25
N LEU A 125 10.43 -0.30 -1.53
CA LEU A 125 10.34 -0.13 -0.08
C LEU A 125 11.50 -0.80 0.66
N LEU A 126 11.88 -2.02 0.28
CA LEU A 126 13.00 -2.74 0.87
C LEU A 126 14.31 -2.01 0.65
N LEU A 127 14.59 -1.59 -0.58
CA LEU A 127 15.80 -0.85 -0.91
C LEU A 127 15.88 0.47 -0.12
N LEU A 128 14.79 1.23 -0.06
CA LEU A 128 14.73 2.47 0.72
C LEU A 128 14.86 2.22 2.23
N SER A 129 14.29 1.11 2.74
CA SER A 129 14.41 0.73 4.15
C SER A 129 15.85 0.35 4.52
N ILE A 130 16.57 -0.35 3.63
CA ILE A 130 17.98 -0.69 3.84
C ILE A 130 18.82 0.58 3.90
N VAL A 131 18.64 1.49 2.94
CA VAL A 131 19.36 2.79 2.92
C VAL A 131 19.13 3.56 4.22
N LEU A 132 17.88 3.63 4.68
CA LEU A 132 17.53 4.27 5.94
C LEU A 132 18.26 3.64 7.14
N ILE A 133 18.20 2.32 7.28
CA ILE A 133 18.76 1.63 8.44
C ILE A 133 20.25 1.88 8.51
N LEU A 134 20.94 1.76 7.37
CA LEU A 134 22.38 2.05 7.27
C LEU A 134 22.70 3.52 7.58
N ALA A 135 21.81 4.45 7.26
CA ALA A 135 22.03 5.88 7.49
C ALA A 135 21.75 6.33 8.94
N LEU A 136 20.73 5.76 9.60
CA LEU A 136 20.26 6.23 10.91
C LEU A 136 20.64 5.33 12.08
N PHE A 137 20.93 4.05 11.83
CA PHE A 137 21.14 3.10 12.91
C PHE A 137 22.41 2.27 12.71
N ASN A 138 23.39 2.47 13.58
CA ASN A 138 24.63 1.71 13.59
C ASN A 138 24.54 0.44 14.45
N ASN A 139 23.36 -0.19 14.54
CA ASN A 139 23.07 -1.24 15.51
C ASN A 139 22.85 -2.60 14.84
N ASN A 140 23.56 -3.63 15.30
CA ASN A 140 23.56 -4.98 14.72
C ASN A 140 22.17 -5.65 14.76
N GLU A 141 21.29 -5.27 15.70
CA GLU A 141 19.94 -5.85 15.79
C GLU A 141 19.05 -5.50 14.59
N LEU A 142 19.28 -4.36 13.93
CA LEU A 142 18.49 -3.95 12.77
C LEU A 142 18.92 -4.67 11.48
N ILE A 143 20.13 -5.24 11.46
CA ILE A 143 20.57 -6.14 10.39
C ILE A 143 19.71 -7.39 10.35
N ASN A 144 19.33 -7.95 11.51
CA ASN A 144 18.43 -9.10 11.59
C ASN A 144 17.05 -8.79 11.01
N LEU A 145 16.54 -7.56 11.24
CA LEU A 145 15.29 -7.10 10.65
C LEU A 145 15.39 -7.01 9.12
N ILE A 146 16.48 -6.47 8.58
CA ILE A 146 16.74 -6.43 7.13
C ILE A 146 16.76 -7.84 6.55
N ILE A 147 17.48 -8.77 7.17
CA ILE A 147 17.57 -10.17 6.72
C ILE A 147 16.18 -10.79 6.70
N LEU A 148 15.38 -10.61 7.76
CA LEU A 148 14.01 -11.10 7.82
C LEU A 148 13.15 -10.54 6.68
N MET A 149 13.25 -9.24 6.40
CA MET A 149 12.50 -8.59 5.33
C MET A 149 12.90 -9.11 3.95
N ILE A 150 14.19 -9.35 3.71
CA ILE A 150 14.70 -9.95 2.47
C ILE A 150 14.18 -11.39 2.33
N VAL A 151 14.25 -12.20 3.39
CA VAL A 151 13.76 -13.58 3.39
C VAL A 151 12.25 -13.63 3.09
N LEU A 152 11.46 -12.76 3.75
CA LEU A 152 10.02 -12.65 3.48
C LEU A 152 9.76 -12.26 2.03
N PHE A 153 10.56 -11.35 1.46
CA PHE A 153 10.41 -10.94 0.08
C PHE A 153 10.74 -12.04 -0.92
N ILE A 154 11.85 -12.76 -0.72
CA ILE A 154 12.22 -13.92 -1.54
C ILE A 154 11.13 -15.00 -1.45
N SER A 155 10.59 -15.24 -0.25
CA SER A 155 9.49 -16.19 -0.06
C SER A 155 8.21 -15.76 -0.81
N ALA A 156 7.90 -14.46 -0.85
CA ALA A 156 6.77 -13.92 -1.59
C ALA A 156 6.96 -14.07 -3.10
N ILE A 157 8.16 -13.79 -3.63
CA ILE A 157 8.48 -14.04 -5.04
C ILE A 157 8.33 -15.52 -5.38
N PHE A 158 8.83 -16.41 -4.52
CA PHE A 158 8.70 -17.85 -4.71
C PHE A 158 7.23 -18.28 -4.78
N ILE A 159 6.39 -17.77 -3.86
CA ILE A 159 4.94 -18.03 -3.86
C ILE A 159 4.27 -17.60 -5.17
N VAL A 160 4.63 -16.43 -5.67
CA VAL A 160 4.02 -15.81 -6.87
C VAL A 160 4.47 -16.48 -8.18
N THR A 161 5.69 -16.98 -8.23
CA THR A 161 6.28 -17.63 -9.41
C THR A 161 6.02 -19.14 -9.45
N ASN A 162 5.71 -19.76 -8.31
CA ASN A 162 5.47 -21.19 -8.22
C ASN A 162 4.11 -21.58 -8.81
N LYS A 163 4.15 -22.33 -9.92
CA LYS A 163 2.96 -22.85 -10.62
C LYS A 163 1.97 -23.57 -9.70
N ARG A 164 2.45 -24.38 -8.75
CA ARG A 164 1.57 -25.17 -7.87
C ARG A 164 0.77 -24.27 -6.92
N ILE A 165 1.40 -23.25 -6.35
CA ILE A 165 0.78 -22.37 -5.36
C ILE A 165 -0.25 -21.45 -6.03
N VAL A 166 0.10 -20.81 -7.14
CA VAL A 166 -0.84 -19.99 -7.92
C VAL A 166 -2.06 -20.80 -8.36
N THR A 167 -1.84 -22.03 -8.82
CA THR A 167 -2.91 -22.95 -9.21
C THR A 167 -3.86 -23.25 -8.03
N MET A 168 -3.31 -23.49 -6.84
CA MET A 168 -4.09 -23.74 -5.63
C MET A 168 -4.94 -22.51 -5.24
N ILE A 169 -4.35 -21.32 -5.34
CA ILE A 169 -5.05 -20.05 -5.06
C ILE A 169 -6.18 -19.83 -6.07
N PHE A 170 -5.96 -20.04 -7.37
CA PHE A 170 -6.99 -19.87 -8.39
C PHE A 170 -8.16 -20.83 -8.22
N LYS A 171 -7.89 -22.08 -7.83
CA LYS A 171 -8.95 -23.05 -7.47
C LYS A 171 -9.77 -22.58 -6.27
N LEU A 172 -9.12 -22.05 -5.23
CA LEU A 172 -9.80 -21.50 -4.04
C LEU A 172 -10.73 -20.33 -4.40
N PHE A 173 -10.34 -19.49 -5.36
CA PHE A 173 -11.14 -18.35 -5.83
C PHE A 173 -12.10 -18.69 -6.98
N LYS A 174 -12.25 -19.96 -7.36
CA LYS A 174 -13.11 -20.43 -8.47
C LYS A 174 -12.86 -19.66 -9.77
N ILE A 175 -11.60 -19.38 -10.08
CA ILE A 175 -11.19 -18.79 -11.36
C ILE A 175 -11.01 -19.98 -12.33
N ASN A 176 -11.83 -20.05 -13.39
CA ASN A 176 -11.88 -21.19 -14.33
C ASN A 176 -10.49 -21.66 -14.82
N ASP A 177 -10.36 -22.98 -14.98
CA ASP A 177 -9.08 -23.70 -15.12
C ASP A 177 -8.37 -23.51 -16.47
N ASP A 178 -9.08 -23.13 -17.55
CA ASP A 178 -8.55 -22.87 -18.91
C ASP A 178 -7.60 -21.66 -19.02
N HIS A 179 -7.23 -21.04 -17.88
CA HIS A 179 -6.67 -19.69 -17.84
C HIS A 179 -5.38 -19.56 -17.01
N LYS A 180 -4.86 -20.65 -16.45
CA LYS A 180 -3.62 -20.63 -15.66
C LYS A 180 -2.38 -20.37 -16.50
N GLU A 181 -2.35 -20.91 -17.71
CA GLU A 181 -1.24 -20.69 -18.64
C GLU A 181 -1.14 -19.21 -19.04
N ASN A 182 -2.28 -18.56 -19.26
CA ASN A 182 -2.35 -17.13 -19.53
C ASN A 182 -1.74 -16.28 -18.41
N TYR A 183 -1.85 -16.68 -17.14
CA TYR A 183 -1.20 -15.98 -16.03
C TYR A 183 0.32 -16.01 -16.17
N PHE A 184 0.92 -17.19 -16.36
CA PHE A 184 2.38 -17.32 -16.47
C PHE A 184 2.92 -16.70 -17.74
N VAL A 185 2.20 -16.83 -18.87
CA VAL A 185 2.55 -16.17 -20.13
C VAL A 185 2.56 -14.65 -19.95
N THR A 186 1.51 -14.10 -19.34
CA THR A 186 1.41 -12.65 -19.12
C THR A 186 2.45 -12.14 -18.13
N PHE A 187 2.65 -12.84 -17.01
CA PHE A 187 3.68 -12.51 -16.04
C PHE A 187 5.09 -12.51 -16.66
N ASN A 188 5.42 -13.56 -17.43
CA ASN A 188 6.70 -13.63 -18.15
C ASN A 188 6.83 -12.54 -19.20
N ARG A 189 5.75 -12.19 -19.90
CA ARG A 189 5.74 -11.09 -20.87
C ARG A 189 6.08 -9.75 -20.22
N ILE A 190 5.48 -9.46 -19.07
CA ILE A 190 5.78 -8.24 -18.29
C ILE A 190 7.25 -8.23 -17.87
N ILE A 191 7.75 -9.34 -17.31
CA ILE A 191 9.14 -9.42 -16.82
C ILE A 191 10.16 -9.29 -17.96
N LYS A 192 9.87 -9.86 -19.13
CA LYS A 192 10.74 -9.73 -20.32
C LYS A 192 10.75 -8.32 -20.89
N ASN A 193 9.71 -7.53 -20.66
CA ASN A 193 9.65 -6.13 -21.09
C ASN A 193 10.48 -5.22 -20.16
N LYS A 194 11.80 -5.24 -20.34
CA LYS A 194 12.76 -4.47 -19.52
C LYS A 194 12.46 -2.97 -19.52
N LYS A 195 11.99 -2.42 -20.65
CA LYS A 195 11.63 -1.00 -20.77
C LYS A 195 10.45 -0.67 -19.85
N ALA A 196 9.38 -1.46 -19.88
CA ALA A 196 8.24 -1.29 -18.99
C ALA A 196 8.66 -1.40 -17.52
N LEU A 197 9.43 -2.43 -17.15
CA LEU A 197 9.91 -2.60 -15.78
C LEU A 197 10.77 -1.42 -15.29
N TYR A 198 11.67 -0.91 -16.13
CA TYR A 198 12.50 0.25 -15.79
C TYR A 198 11.64 1.47 -15.45
N TYR A 199 10.68 1.83 -16.32
CA TYR A 199 9.80 2.97 -16.05
C TYR A 199 8.88 2.74 -14.83
N VAL A 200 8.40 1.52 -14.63
CA VAL A 200 7.59 1.15 -13.46
C VAL A 200 8.40 1.30 -12.18
N LEU A 201 9.65 0.85 -12.15
CA LEU A 201 10.56 1.02 -11.00
C LEU A 201 10.90 2.49 -10.76
N LEU A 202 11.20 3.25 -11.81
CA LEU A 202 11.48 4.69 -11.72
C LEU A 202 10.27 5.45 -11.14
N LEU A 203 9.07 5.20 -11.67
CA LEU A 203 7.84 5.80 -11.16
C LEU A 203 7.53 5.35 -9.72
N THR A 204 7.86 4.11 -9.36
CA THR A 204 7.71 3.62 -7.98
C THR A 204 8.65 4.34 -7.03
N PHE A 205 9.91 4.57 -7.43
CA PHE A 205 10.85 5.37 -6.66
C PHE A 205 10.35 6.81 -6.48
N CYS A 206 9.93 7.47 -7.57
CA CYS A 206 9.33 8.81 -7.50
C CYS A 206 8.08 8.84 -6.59
N TYR A 207 7.22 7.82 -6.67
CA TYR A 207 6.06 7.68 -5.81
C TYR A 207 6.43 7.67 -4.32
N TYR A 208 7.49 6.95 -3.95
CA TYR A 208 7.94 6.91 -2.56
C TYR A 208 8.65 8.18 -2.11
N MET A 209 9.40 8.85 -3.00
CA MET A 209 9.96 10.18 -2.69
C MET A 209 8.86 11.21 -2.40
N VAL A 210 7.80 11.23 -3.22
CA VAL A 210 6.64 12.10 -2.97
C VAL A 210 5.91 11.72 -1.67
N ASN A 211 5.79 10.41 -1.37
CA ASN A 211 5.21 9.97 -0.09
C ASN A 211 6.05 10.40 1.12
N MET A 212 7.38 10.27 1.04
CA MET A 212 8.28 10.75 2.09
C MET A 212 8.16 12.25 2.28
N PHE A 213 8.04 13.01 1.20
CA PHE A 213 7.82 14.45 1.27
C PHE A 213 6.49 14.82 1.91
N ILE A 214 5.40 14.11 1.57
CA ILE A 214 4.10 14.27 2.26
C ILE A 214 4.24 13.96 3.75
N PHE A 215 4.94 12.88 4.10
CA PHE A 215 5.13 12.49 5.49
C PHE A 215 5.97 13.51 6.26
N TRP A 216 7.00 14.08 5.64
CA TRP A 216 7.76 15.21 6.18
C TRP A 216 6.87 16.44 6.45
N LEU A 217 5.99 16.80 5.50
CA LEU A 217 5.01 17.87 5.71
C LEU A 217 4.08 17.59 6.89
N ILE A 218 3.61 16.34 7.04
CA ILE A 218 2.78 15.94 8.18
C ILE A 218 3.56 16.09 9.49
N ILE A 219 4.80 15.59 9.55
CA ILE A 219 5.66 15.71 10.74
C ILE A 219 5.82 17.18 11.13
N LYS A 220 6.18 18.05 10.18
CA LYS A 220 6.34 19.49 10.44
C LYS A 220 5.04 20.20 10.75
N SER A 221 3.92 19.73 10.23
CA SER A 221 2.60 20.25 10.59
C SER A 221 2.26 19.94 12.05
N LEU A 222 2.66 18.77 12.57
CA LEU A 222 2.36 18.38 13.95
C LEU A 222 3.24 19.14 14.95
N ASN A 223 4.53 19.23 14.68
CA ASN A 223 5.46 20.05 15.45
C ASN A 223 6.69 20.41 14.60
N PRO A 224 6.96 21.71 14.34
CA PRO A 224 8.09 22.14 13.52
C PRO A 224 9.47 21.73 14.06
N ALA A 225 9.59 21.50 15.36
CA ALA A 225 10.84 21.12 16.02
C ALA A 225 11.25 19.65 15.81
N LEU A 226 10.32 18.80 15.34
CA LEU A 226 10.60 17.37 15.11
C LEU A 226 11.70 17.18 14.08
N ASN A 227 12.54 16.17 14.32
CA ASN A 227 13.65 15.82 13.43
C ASN A 227 13.16 15.44 12.02
N GLU A 228 13.74 16.06 10.99
CA GLU A 228 13.40 15.82 9.59
C GLU A 228 13.73 14.40 9.12
N MET A 229 14.72 13.76 9.75
CA MET A 229 15.13 12.39 9.46
C MET A 229 14.01 11.38 9.74
N LEU A 230 13.03 11.72 10.60
CA LEU A 230 11.85 10.90 10.84
C LEU A 230 11.09 10.60 9.54
N ALA A 231 11.11 11.51 8.56
CA ALA A 231 10.44 11.29 7.28
C ALA A 231 11.03 10.11 6.50
N LEU A 232 12.33 9.85 6.67
CA LEU A 232 13.03 8.74 6.03
C LEU A 232 12.55 7.38 6.56
N SER A 233 11.91 7.34 7.75
CA SER A 233 11.36 6.11 8.35
C SER A 233 10.16 5.51 7.63
N LEU A 234 9.54 6.29 6.74
CA LEU A 234 8.29 5.93 6.08
C LEU A 234 8.29 4.56 5.37
N PRO A 235 9.35 4.15 4.63
CA PRO A 235 9.37 2.86 3.96
C PRO A 235 9.18 1.69 4.93
N ILE A 236 9.83 1.73 6.10
CA ILE A 236 9.71 0.71 7.15
C ILE A 236 8.27 0.67 7.68
N ILE A 237 7.68 1.84 7.92
CA ILE A 237 6.29 1.94 8.39
C ILE A 237 5.33 1.30 7.36
N ILE A 238 5.48 1.64 6.07
CA ILE A 238 4.60 1.14 5.01
C ILE A 238 4.77 -0.37 4.80
N ILE A 239 6.00 -0.87 4.74
CA ILE A 239 6.26 -2.29 4.47
C ILE A 239 5.79 -3.18 5.63
N MET A 240 5.97 -2.75 6.88
CA MET A 240 5.42 -3.46 8.05
C MET A 240 3.89 -3.45 8.02
N GLY A 241 3.28 -2.36 7.54
CA GLY A 241 1.84 -2.28 7.30
C GLY A 241 1.31 -3.20 6.20
N ASN A 242 2.17 -3.72 5.31
CA ASN A 242 1.73 -4.66 4.27
C ASN A 242 1.63 -6.11 4.78
N ILE A 243 2.05 -6.38 6.03
CA ILE A 243 1.95 -7.70 6.64
C ILE A 243 0.46 -8.08 6.79
N PRO A 244 0.03 -9.27 6.35
CA PRO A 244 -1.37 -9.65 6.22
C PRO A 244 -2.05 -10.04 7.55
N ILE A 245 -1.76 -9.32 8.63
CA ILE A 245 -2.29 -9.58 9.98
C ILE A 245 -3.49 -8.67 10.27
N THR A 246 -3.47 -7.42 9.82
CA THR A 246 -4.52 -6.41 10.11
C THR A 246 -5.22 -5.90 8.85
N VAL A 247 -6.36 -5.23 9.04
CA VAL A 247 -7.13 -4.61 7.95
C VAL A 247 -6.34 -3.41 7.41
N SER A 248 -5.97 -3.45 6.14
CA SER A 248 -5.14 -2.42 5.48
C SER A 248 -3.80 -2.06 6.18
N GLY A 249 -3.33 -2.89 7.12
CA GLY A 249 -2.13 -2.60 7.91
C GLY A 249 -2.34 -1.71 9.13
N LEU A 250 -3.57 -1.32 9.43
CA LEU A 250 -3.90 -0.48 10.58
C LEU A 250 -3.47 -1.17 11.89
N GLY A 251 -3.05 -0.38 12.87
CA GLY A 251 -2.48 -0.83 14.13
C GLY A 251 -0.99 -1.12 14.03
N ILE A 252 -0.55 -1.93 13.05
CA ILE A 252 0.87 -2.27 12.86
C ILE A 252 1.67 -1.05 12.39
N ARG A 253 1.13 -0.30 11.43
CA ARG A 253 1.79 0.93 10.94
C ARG A 253 1.97 1.95 12.04
N GLU A 254 0.95 2.16 12.85
CA GLU A 254 0.98 3.11 13.96
C GLU A 254 1.95 2.62 15.04
N PHE A 255 1.93 1.33 15.37
CA PHE A 255 2.85 0.73 16.34
C PHE A 255 4.32 0.89 15.91
N VAL A 256 4.64 0.57 14.66
CA VAL A 256 6.02 0.72 14.14
C VAL A 256 6.43 2.19 14.11
N SER A 257 5.54 3.11 13.74
CA SER A 257 5.82 4.54 13.76
C SER A 257 6.09 5.04 15.19
N VAL A 258 5.27 4.64 16.16
CA VAL A 258 5.44 4.95 17.61
C VAL A 258 6.81 4.47 18.11
N LEU A 259 7.20 3.24 17.75
CA LEU A 259 8.52 2.70 18.12
C LEU A 259 9.66 3.50 17.52
N ILE A 260 9.60 3.82 16.22
CA ILE A 260 10.67 4.57 15.55
C ILE A 260 10.82 5.98 16.14
N PHE A 261 9.72 6.67 16.40
CA PHE A 261 9.75 7.99 17.05
C PHE A 261 10.37 7.89 18.44
N SER A 262 9.98 6.89 19.23
CA SER A 262 10.58 6.66 20.55
C SER A 262 12.08 6.33 20.47
N LEU A 263 12.52 5.54 19.49
CA LEU A 263 13.94 5.20 19.29
C LEU A 263 14.78 6.41 18.86
N LEU A 264 14.15 7.40 18.23
CA LEU A 264 14.78 8.66 17.84
C LEU A 264 14.58 9.76 18.90
N ASN A 265 14.18 9.38 20.12
CA ASN A 265 13.97 10.27 21.27
C ASN A 265 12.87 11.33 21.07
N GLU A 266 11.90 11.03 20.22
CA GLU A 266 10.76 11.89 19.94
C GLU A 266 9.49 11.37 20.62
N GLU A 267 8.55 12.26 20.93
CA GLU A 267 7.34 11.89 21.65
C GLU A 267 6.48 10.91 20.84
N PRO A 268 6.11 9.73 21.38
CA PRO A 268 5.47 8.68 20.58
C PRO A 268 4.08 9.05 20.05
N ALA A 269 3.40 10.03 20.68
CA ALA A 269 2.12 10.55 20.22
C ALA A 269 2.20 11.19 18.83
N TYR A 270 3.34 11.80 18.47
CA TYR A 270 3.57 12.30 17.10
C TYR A 270 3.68 11.15 16.11
N GLY A 271 4.37 10.07 16.46
CA GLY A 271 4.52 8.89 15.61
C GLY A 271 3.18 8.22 15.28
N PHE A 272 2.30 8.09 16.28
CA PHE A 272 0.94 7.61 16.07
C PHE A 272 0.15 8.54 15.14
N SER A 273 0.12 9.84 15.48
CA SER A 273 -0.67 10.85 14.76
C SER A 273 -0.23 10.99 13.30
N ALA A 274 1.08 11.06 13.04
CA ALA A 274 1.63 11.20 11.71
C ALA A 274 1.28 10.02 10.80
N SER A 275 1.41 8.79 11.31
CA SER A 275 1.11 7.56 10.55
C SER A 275 -0.38 7.45 10.23
N LEU A 276 -1.24 7.77 11.20
CA LEU A 276 -2.69 7.75 11.05
C LEU A 276 -3.18 8.83 10.06
N ILE A 277 -2.70 10.07 10.19
CA ILE A 277 -3.02 11.17 9.27
C ILE A 277 -2.60 10.80 7.85
N LEU A 278 -1.38 10.27 7.68
CA LEU A 278 -0.90 9.84 6.37
C LEU A 278 -1.84 8.78 5.77
N TYR A 279 -2.25 7.78 6.55
CA TYR A 279 -3.22 6.77 6.09
C TYR A 279 -4.55 7.40 5.66
N VAL A 280 -5.09 8.32 6.46
CA VAL A 280 -6.37 8.97 6.18
C VAL A 280 -6.31 9.71 4.85
N ILE A 281 -5.30 10.57 4.66
CA ILE A 281 -5.23 11.45 3.48
C ILE A 281 -4.79 10.71 2.21
N THR A 282 -3.93 9.69 2.32
CA THR A 282 -3.40 8.98 1.15
C THR A 282 -4.19 7.74 0.77
N CYS A 283 -4.93 7.11 1.69
CA CYS A 283 -5.63 5.84 1.45
C CYS A 283 -7.13 5.96 1.70
N LEU A 284 -7.55 6.43 2.88
CA LEU A 284 -8.96 6.42 3.27
C LEU A 284 -9.79 7.39 2.42
N ILE A 285 -9.41 8.67 2.36
CA ILE A 285 -10.14 9.70 1.59
C ILE A 285 -10.22 9.35 0.09
N PRO A 286 -9.12 9.00 -0.61
CA PRO A 286 -9.21 8.58 -2.00
C PRO A 286 -10.00 7.28 -2.20
N GLY A 287 -9.88 6.33 -1.25
CA GLY A 287 -10.67 5.10 -1.23
C GLY A 287 -12.18 5.40 -1.13
N LEU A 288 -12.60 6.33 -0.27
CA LEU A 288 -13.98 6.78 -0.22
C LEU A 288 -14.43 7.39 -1.55
N GLY A 289 -13.58 8.15 -2.23
CA GLY A 289 -13.82 8.60 -3.61
C GLY A 289 -14.03 7.45 -4.60
N GLY A 290 -13.27 6.36 -4.45
CA GLY A 290 -13.44 5.11 -5.22
C GLY A 290 -14.78 4.39 -5.00
N SER A 291 -15.36 4.51 -3.80
CA SER A 291 -16.67 3.91 -3.50
C SER A 291 -17.81 4.51 -4.36
N VAL A 292 -17.74 5.81 -4.66
CA VAL A 292 -18.71 6.51 -5.51
C VAL A 292 -18.71 5.92 -6.93
N PHE A 293 -17.51 5.66 -7.47
CA PHE A 293 -17.38 5.03 -8.79
C PHE A 293 -17.85 3.58 -8.82
N THR A 294 -17.67 2.85 -7.71
CA THR A 294 -18.17 1.48 -7.55
C THR A 294 -19.69 1.42 -7.67
N ILE A 295 -20.39 2.33 -6.99
CA ILE A 295 -21.87 2.39 -7.00
C ILE A 295 -22.39 2.76 -8.40
N ARG A 296 -21.78 3.78 -9.04
CA ARG A 296 -22.21 4.26 -10.35
C ARG A 296 -22.09 3.18 -11.44
N LYS A 297 -21.03 2.37 -11.43
CA LYS A 297 -20.85 1.31 -12.43
C LYS A 297 -21.89 0.20 -12.26
N ARG A 298 -22.20 -0.21 -11.02
CA ARG A 298 -23.26 -1.22 -10.74
C ARG A 298 -24.64 -0.75 -11.20
N LYS A 299 -24.94 0.54 -11.03
CA LYS A 299 -26.21 1.11 -11.48
C LYS A 299 -26.36 1.02 -13.01
N ASN A 300 -25.32 1.43 -13.74
CA ASN A 300 -25.31 1.35 -15.21
C ASN A 300 -25.43 -0.10 -15.74
N GLU A 301 -24.79 -1.08 -15.09
CA GLU A 301 -24.89 -2.50 -15.47
C GLU A 301 -26.28 -3.11 -15.24
N ASN A 302 -27.03 -2.59 -14.27
CA ASN A 302 -28.40 -3.01 -13.97
C ASN A 302 -29.43 -2.32 -14.87
N GLU A 303 -29.16 -1.11 -15.37
CA GLU A 303 -30.02 -0.40 -16.33
C GLU A 303 -29.86 -0.91 -17.77
N SER A 304 -28.76 -1.63 -18.06
CA SER A 304 -28.47 -2.23 -19.38
C SER A 304 -28.91 -3.69 -19.53
N LYS A 305 -29.60 -4.26 -18.54
CA LYS A 305 -30.14 -5.63 -18.54
C LYS A 305 -31.66 -5.59 -18.55
#